data_AF-A0AAU6WPP4-F1
#
_entry.id   AF-A0AAU6WPP4-F1
#
_cell.length_a   1.000
_cell.length_b   1.000
_cell.length_c   1.000
_cell.angle_alpha   90.00
_cell.angle_beta   90.00
_cell.angle_gamma   90.00
#
_symmetry.space_group_name_H-M   'P 1'
#
loop_
_entity.id
_entity.type
_entity.pdbx_description
1 polymer ?
#
loop_
_entity_poly.entity_id
_entity_poly.type
_entity_poly.pdbx_seq_one_letter_code
_entity_poly.pdbx_strand_id
1 'polypeptide(L)'
;MQGFSKYDDEVFALIYKKAKEIGANTYTLKPFENIDGTAQDFNPSNYRLSLYFLPKDKITEPTGYMYIFASSDKDQKIAVNKKDYVISPRSYIMLETVPGEIYTVSTKKLLGSTIKIQPKDSSTNQYFQISATKIKSDHTGVGGLNLKSGDIIGLESSYGNFLRTIYKKQ
;
A
#
# COMPACT_ATOMS: atom_id res chain seq x y z
N MET A 1 -6.63 -5.88 20.94
CA MET A 1 -5.35 -5.55 20.28
C MET A 1 -5.29 -4.04 20.16
N GLN A 2 -4.26 -3.41 20.74
CA GLN A 2 -4.11 -1.95 20.79
C GLN A 2 -3.77 -1.35 19.42
N GLY A 3 -4.07 -0.05 19.30
CA GLY A 3 -3.83 0.84 18.18
C GLY A 3 -2.55 0.56 17.38
N PHE A 4 -2.66 0.63 16.04
CA PHE A 4 -1.64 0.34 15.02
C PHE A 4 -1.35 -1.14 14.77
N SER A 5 -1.98 -1.74 13.75
CA SER A 5 -1.35 -2.89 13.10
C SER A 5 -0.24 -2.38 12.19
N LYS A 6 0.99 -2.20 12.71
CA LYS A 6 2.19 -2.03 11.87
C LYS A 6 2.46 -3.21 10.91
N TYR A 7 1.63 -4.24 10.99
CA TYR A 7 1.70 -5.52 10.29
C TYR A 7 0.49 -5.67 9.35
N ASP A 8 0.36 -4.75 8.39
CA ASP A 8 -0.72 -4.78 7.40
C ASP A 8 -0.69 -6.08 6.56
N ASP A 9 0.51 -6.64 6.37
CA ASP A 9 0.77 -7.92 5.73
C ASP A 9 0.21 -9.11 6.53
N GLU A 10 0.43 -9.13 7.85
CA GLU A 10 -0.13 -10.16 8.73
C GLU A 10 -1.66 -10.09 8.76
N VAL A 11 -2.22 -8.89 8.85
CA VAL A 11 -3.68 -8.70 8.81
C VAL A 11 -4.25 -9.13 7.46
N PHE A 12 -3.62 -8.76 6.36
CA PHE A 12 -4.02 -9.20 5.03
C PHE A 12 -3.96 -10.73 4.89
N ALA A 13 -2.92 -11.39 5.42
CA ALA A 13 -2.80 -12.83 5.38
C ALA A 13 -3.96 -13.53 6.11
N LEU A 14 -4.39 -13.00 7.27
CA LEU A 14 -5.55 -13.50 7.99
C LEU A 14 -6.86 -13.31 7.21
N ILE A 15 -7.06 -12.13 6.62
CA ILE A 15 -8.23 -11.83 5.78
C ILE A 15 -8.25 -12.77 4.57
N TYR A 16 -7.13 -12.92 3.88
CA TYR A 16 -6.99 -13.77 2.70
C TYR A 16 -7.24 -15.24 3.03
N LYS A 17 -6.73 -15.73 4.17
CA LYS A 17 -7.03 -17.07 4.69
C LYS A 17 -8.53 -17.24 4.92
N LYS A 18 -9.19 -16.28 5.59
CA LYS A 18 -10.62 -16.36 5.84
C LYS A 18 -11.44 -16.31 4.55
N ALA A 19 -11.05 -15.48 3.59
CA ALA A 19 -11.71 -15.40 2.30
C ALA A 19 -11.68 -16.74 1.56
N LYS A 20 -10.51 -17.42 1.55
CA LYS A 20 -10.38 -18.77 1.00
C LYS A 20 -11.28 -19.80 1.70
N GLU A 21 -11.35 -19.75 3.02
CA GLU A 21 -12.16 -20.66 3.83
C GLU A 21 -13.66 -20.57 3.49
N ILE A 22 -14.17 -19.37 3.23
CA ILE A 22 -15.60 -19.12 2.99
C ILE A 22 -15.96 -18.94 1.51
N GLY A 23 -14.99 -19.08 0.59
CA GLY A 23 -15.20 -18.91 -0.84
C GLY A 23 -15.44 -17.45 -1.30
N ALA A 24 -15.00 -16.46 -0.50
CA ALA A 24 -15.09 -15.06 -0.88
C ALA A 24 -13.97 -14.67 -1.87
N ASN A 25 -14.28 -13.82 -2.86
CA ASN A 25 -13.32 -13.29 -3.83
C ASN A 25 -13.24 -11.77 -3.84
N THR A 26 -14.03 -11.10 -3.00
CA THR A 26 -14.03 -9.64 -2.85
C THR A 26 -14.38 -9.25 -1.41
N TYR A 27 -14.24 -7.97 -1.10
CA TYR A 27 -14.56 -7.42 0.20
C TYR A 27 -14.99 -5.96 0.10
N THR A 28 -15.67 -5.49 1.15
CA THR A 28 -15.94 -4.06 1.35
C THR A 28 -15.64 -3.66 2.80
N LEU A 29 -15.23 -2.42 2.99
CA LEU A 29 -15.13 -1.82 4.32
C LEU A 29 -16.54 -1.66 4.90
N LYS A 30 -16.74 -2.18 6.12
CA LYS A 30 -17.97 -1.99 6.89
C LYS A 30 -17.68 -1.00 8.03
N PRO A 31 -18.15 0.25 7.97
CA PRO A 31 -17.91 1.22 9.02
C PRO A 31 -18.59 0.78 10.32
N PHE A 32 -18.03 1.22 11.45
CA PHE A 32 -18.73 1.15 12.74
C PHE A 32 -19.80 2.23 12.79
N GLU A 33 -20.80 2.04 13.65
CA GLU A 33 -21.88 3.00 13.85
C GLU A 33 -21.70 3.75 15.17
N ASN A 34 -21.99 5.04 15.18
CA ASN A 34 -22.17 5.85 16.37
C ASN A 34 -23.49 5.47 17.08
N ILE A 35 -23.70 5.98 18.31
CA ILE A 35 -24.94 5.72 19.07
C ILE A 35 -26.19 6.21 18.31
N ASP A 36 -26.05 7.25 17.50
CA ASP A 36 -27.11 7.81 16.65
C ASP A 36 -27.29 7.08 15.30
N GLY A 37 -26.55 5.98 15.07
CA GLY A 37 -26.59 5.19 13.84
C GLY A 37 -25.79 5.77 12.67
N THR A 38 -25.10 6.91 12.84
CA THR A 38 -24.22 7.46 11.80
C THR A 38 -22.92 6.67 11.67
N ALA A 39 -22.30 6.68 10.49
CA ALA A 39 -21.02 6.00 10.28
C ALA A 39 -19.89 6.70 11.03
N GLN A 40 -19.06 5.92 11.73
CA GLN A 40 -17.82 6.39 12.33
C GLN A 40 -16.74 6.59 11.27
N ASP A 41 -15.84 7.53 11.53
CA ASP A 41 -14.62 7.69 10.76
C ASP A 41 -13.80 6.40 10.74
N PHE A 42 -13.10 6.16 9.63
CA PHE A 42 -12.25 4.99 9.50
C PHE A 42 -11.13 5.00 10.55
N ASN A 43 -11.05 3.90 11.32
CA ASN A 43 -9.98 3.68 12.27
C ASN A 43 -9.06 2.56 11.77
N PRO A 44 -7.79 2.87 11.39
CA PRO A 44 -6.86 1.85 10.89
C PRO A 44 -6.47 0.80 11.95
N SER A 45 -6.76 1.06 13.22
CA SER A 45 -6.54 0.12 14.32
C SER A 45 -7.73 -0.79 14.61
N ASN A 46 -8.91 -0.43 14.11
CA ASN A 46 -10.14 -1.16 14.36
C ASN A 46 -11.10 -0.94 13.19
N TYR A 47 -11.17 -1.91 12.29
CA TYR A 47 -12.08 -1.89 11.15
C TYR A 47 -12.66 -3.28 10.90
N ARG A 48 -13.75 -3.33 10.15
CA ARG A 48 -14.41 -4.56 9.74
C ARG A 48 -14.48 -4.63 8.23
N LEU A 49 -14.25 -5.82 7.69
CA LEU A 49 -14.46 -6.11 6.29
C LEU A 49 -15.59 -7.11 6.15
N SER A 50 -16.52 -6.85 5.23
CA SER A 50 -17.46 -7.85 4.76
C SER A 50 -16.81 -8.61 3.61
N LEU A 51 -16.65 -9.91 3.77
CA LEU A 51 -16.11 -10.82 2.75
C LEU A 51 -17.27 -11.51 2.02
N TYR A 52 -17.26 -11.49 0.70
CA TYR A 52 -18.33 -12.08 -0.10
C TYR A 52 -17.82 -12.52 -1.48
N PHE A 53 -18.65 -13.30 -2.17
CA PHE A 53 -18.42 -13.67 -3.56
C PHE A 53 -19.15 -12.71 -4.49
N LEU A 54 -18.47 -12.29 -5.55
CA LEU A 54 -19.04 -11.53 -6.64
C LEU A 54 -18.55 -12.10 -7.98
N PRO A 55 -19.42 -12.32 -8.98
CA PRO A 55 -18.99 -12.73 -10.32
C PRO A 55 -17.95 -11.75 -10.91
N LYS A 56 -16.98 -12.28 -11.66
CA LYS A 56 -15.82 -11.50 -12.15
C LYS A 56 -16.22 -10.30 -13.00
N ASP A 57 -17.28 -10.43 -13.80
CA ASP A 57 -17.85 -9.38 -14.65
C ASP A 57 -18.50 -8.22 -13.87
N LYS A 58 -18.75 -8.41 -12.57
CA LYS A 58 -19.32 -7.39 -11.67
C LYS A 58 -18.26 -6.66 -10.85
N ILE A 59 -16.99 -7.07 -10.93
CA ILE A 59 -15.89 -6.38 -10.25
C ILE A 59 -15.45 -5.19 -11.11
N THR A 60 -15.86 -3.98 -10.72
CA THR A 60 -15.55 -2.74 -11.43
C THR A 60 -14.45 -1.97 -10.69
N GLU A 61 -13.20 -2.37 -10.89
CA GLU A 61 -12.05 -1.59 -10.39
C GLU A 61 -11.52 -0.68 -11.51
N PRO A 62 -11.23 0.60 -11.22
CA PRO A 62 -10.50 1.46 -12.15
C PRO A 62 -9.14 0.83 -12.48
N THR A 63 -8.74 0.83 -13.74
CA THR A 63 -7.47 0.27 -14.24
C THR A 63 -6.61 1.36 -14.88
N GLY A 64 -5.32 1.09 -15.13
CA GLY A 64 -4.42 2.06 -15.74
C GLY A 64 -3.84 3.08 -14.76
N TYR A 65 -3.74 2.71 -13.48
CA TYR A 65 -3.18 3.57 -12.44
C TYR A 65 -1.96 2.95 -11.77
N MET A 66 -1.01 3.82 -11.40
CA MET A 66 0.07 3.51 -10.48
C MET A 66 -0.27 4.05 -9.09
N TYR A 67 -0.28 3.15 -8.11
CA TYR A 67 -0.49 3.46 -6.70
C TYR A 67 0.84 3.33 -5.94
N ILE A 68 1.20 4.36 -5.18
CA ILE A 68 2.43 4.38 -4.38
C ILE A 68 2.07 4.65 -2.92
N PHE A 69 2.25 3.65 -2.05
CA PHE A 69 1.89 3.67 -0.64
C PHE A 69 3.07 4.04 0.27
N ALA A 70 2.80 4.87 1.27
CA ALA A 70 3.75 5.17 2.36
C ALA A 70 3.35 4.42 3.64
N SER A 71 3.89 3.22 3.81
CA SER A 71 3.62 2.35 4.96
C SER A 71 4.52 2.60 6.18
N SER A 72 5.42 3.59 6.10
CA SER A 72 6.21 4.01 7.26
C SER A 72 5.38 4.91 8.18
N ASP A 73 5.79 4.95 9.45
CA ASP A 73 5.41 5.96 10.44
C ASP A 73 5.96 7.38 10.18
N LYS A 74 6.66 7.59 9.06
CA LYS A 74 7.29 8.87 8.68
C LYS A 74 6.92 9.24 7.25
N ASP A 75 6.97 10.53 6.94
CA ASP A 75 6.83 11.04 5.58
C ASP A 75 7.85 10.40 4.64
N GLN A 76 7.38 10.00 3.46
CA GLN A 76 8.21 9.45 2.40
C GLN A 76 8.36 10.48 1.28
N LYS A 77 9.59 10.96 1.08
CA LYS A 77 9.95 11.78 -0.07
C LYS A 77 10.28 10.86 -1.24
N ILE A 78 9.60 11.05 -2.37
CA ILE A 78 9.90 10.35 -3.62
C ILE A 78 9.91 11.33 -4.78
N ALA A 79 10.43 10.88 -5.92
CA ALA A 79 10.20 11.53 -7.20
C ALA A 79 9.59 10.55 -8.19
N VAL A 80 8.62 11.01 -8.99
CA VAL A 80 8.13 10.31 -10.18
C VAL A 80 8.36 11.21 -11.39
N ASN A 81 9.13 10.76 -12.37
CA ASN A 81 9.51 11.55 -13.54
C ASN A 81 10.06 12.95 -13.18
N LYS A 82 10.95 13.00 -12.18
CA LYS A 82 11.55 14.22 -11.60
C LYS A 82 10.57 15.16 -10.87
N LYS A 83 9.28 14.85 -10.83
CA LYS A 83 8.31 15.55 -9.98
C LYS A 83 8.36 14.98 -8.57
N ASP A 84 8.57 15.86 -7.60
CA ASP A 84 8.68 15.48 -6.20
C ASP A 84 7.32 15.28 -5.54
N TYR A 85 7.26 14.31 -4.64
CA TYR A 85 6.13 14.06 -3.76
C TYR A 85 6.61 13.85 -2.33
N VAL A 86 5.80 14.30 -1.37
CA VAL A 86 5.92 13.94 0.05
C VAL A 86 4.64 13.22 0.43
N ILE A 87 4.74 11.91 0.67
CA ILE A 87 3.60 11.07 0.99
C ILE A 87 3.60 10.86 2.51
N SER A 88 2.52 11.28 3.17
CA SER A 88 2.36 11.13 4.62
C SER A 88 2.23 9.65 5.04
N PRO A 89 2.49 9.31 6.32
CA PRO A 89 2.20 7.98 6.84
C PRO A 89 0.77 7.55 6.55
N ARG A 90 0.58 6.26 6.22
CA ARG A 90 -0.76 5.67 5.97
C ARG A 90 -1.52 6.36 4.82
N SER A 91 -0.80 6.97 3.89
CA SER A 91 -1.39 7.53 2.67
C SER A 91 -0.77 6.95 1.41
N TYR A 92 -1.40 7.24 0.28
CA TYR A 92 -0.90 6.90 -1.03
C TYR A 92 -1.19 8.01 -2.03
N ILE A 93 -0.38 8.06 -3.08
CA ILE A 93 -0.69 8.82 -4.29
C ILE A 93 -1.14 7.86 -5.39
N MET A 94 -2.00 8.37 -6.28
CA MET A 94 -2.53 7.64 -7.43
C MET A 94 -2.21 8.46 -8.67
N LEU A 95 -1.51 7.85 -9.63
CA LEU A 95 -1.11 8.48 -10.88
C LEU A 95 -1.71 7.68 -12.03
N GLU A 96 -2.42 8.34 -12.94
CA GLU A 96 -2.83 7.72 -14.19
C GLU A 96 -1.59 7.43 -15.03
N THR A 97 -1.56 6.27 -15.69
CA THR A 97 -0.43 5.87 -16.50
C THR A 97 -0.81 5.66 -17.96
N VAL A 98 0.12 6.03 -18.84
CA VAL A 98 -0.03 5.88 -20.28
C VAL A 98 0.76 4.65 -20.73
N PRO A 99 0.13 3.70 -21.45
CA PRO A 99 0.83 2.54 -21.99
C PRO A 99 2.02 2.94 -22.86
N GLY A 100 3.15 2.27 -22.67
CA GLY A 100 4.39 2.53 -23.42
C GLY A 100 5.23 3.69 -22.87
N GLU A 101 4.70 4.56 -21.99
CA GLU A 101 5.52 5.57 -21.32
C GLU A 101 6.37 4.97 -20.20
N ILE A 102 7.61 5.47 -20.05
CA ILE A 102 8.52 5.04 -18.99
C ILE A 102 8.40 6.01 -17.81
N TYR A 103 7.95 5.49 -16.68
CA TYR A 103 7.89 6.18 -15.41
C TYR A 103 9.10 5.82 -14.56
N THR A 104 9.88 6.81 -14.13
CA THR A 104 11.01 6.64 -13.20
C THR A 104 10.57 7.06 -11.80
N VAL A 105 10.56 6.12 -10.85
CA VAL A 105 10.21 6.36 -9.44
C VAL A 105 11.48 6.22 -8.59
N SER A 106 11.80 7.19 -7.74
CA SER A 106 12.97 7.12 -6.85
C SER A 106 12.65 7.56 -5.42
N THR A 107 13.33 6.98 -4.42
CA THR A 107 13.15 7.36 -3.00
C THR A 107 13.94 8.60 -2.58
N LYS A 108 14.61 9.28 -3.52
CA LYS A 108 15.41 10.51 -3.33
C LYS A 108 16.47 10.47 -2.22
N LYS A 109 16.81 9.30 -1.69
CA LYS A 109 17.82 9.13 -0.66
C LYS A 109 19.18 8.83 -1.30
N LEU A 110 20.28 9.14 -0.60
CA LEU A 110 21.65 9.04 -1.14
C LEU A 110 21.95 7.67 -1.76
N LEU A 111 21.47 6.61 -1.13
CA LEU A 111 21.55 5.21 -1.63
C LEU A 111 20.16 4.64 -1.88
N GLY A 112 19.18 5.50 -2.18
CA GLY A 112 17.78 5.13 -2.31
C GLY A 112 17.48 4.38 -3.60
N SER A 113 16.52 3.46 -3.55
CA SER A 113 16.08 2.72 -4.74
C SER A 113 15.47 3.63 -5.81
N THR A 114 15.70 3.25 -7.07
CA THR A 114 15.05 3.80 -8.26
C THR A 114 14.55 2.66 -9.13
N ILE A 115 13.30 2.74 -9.58
CA ILE A 115 12.70 1.78 -10.51
C ILE A 115 12.19 2.49 -11.75
N LYS A 116 12.21 1.78 -12.88
CA LYS A 116 11.58 2.19 -14.14
C LYS A 116 10.41 1.27 -14.42
N ILE A 117 9.25 1.85 -14.67
CA ILE A 117 7.99 1.13 -14.91
C ILE A 117 7.48 1.57 -16.27
N GLN A 118 7.14 0.60 -17.12
CA GLN A 118 6.52 0.86 -18.40
C GLN A 118 5.23 0.02 -18.47
N PRO A 119 4.05 0.61 -18.20
CA PRO A 119 2.79 -0.08 -18.34
C PRO A 119 2.61 -0.56 -19.78
N LYS A 120 2.21 -1.83 -19.94
CA LYS A 120 2.01 -2.42 -21.27
C LYS A 120 0.64 -2.07 -21.85
N ASP A 121 -0.36 -1.96 -20.98
CA ASP A 121 -1.73 -1.64 -21.28
C ASP A 121 -2.37 -0.90 -20.10
N SER A 122 -3.59 -0.40 -20.29
CA SER A 122 -4.40 0.26 -19.27
C SER A 122 -5.33 -0.72 -18.54
N SER A 123 -5.18 -2.03 -18.73
CA SER A 123 -6.08 -3.05 -18.16
C SER A 123 -5.69 -3.47 -16.74
N THR A 124 -4.50 -3.07 -16.29
CA THR A 124 -3.99 -3.41 -14.96
C THR A 124 -3.51 -2.18 -14.21
N ASN A 125 -3.53 -2.27 -12.89
CA ASN A 125 -2.90 -1.29 -12.01
C ASN A 125 -1.52 -1.77 -11.59
N GLN A 126 -0.64 -0.83 -11.27
CA GLN A 126 0.66 -1.12 -10.67
C GLN A 126 0.68 -0.61 -9.23
N TYR A 127 1.15 -1.43 -8.31
CA TYR A 127 1.13 -1.11 -6.88
C TYR A 127 2.54 -1.18 -6.32
N PHE A 128 2.95 -0.13 -5.60
CA PHE A 128 4.28 -0.04 -4.99
C PHE A 128 4.19 0.46 -3.56
N GLN A 129 5.02 -0.09 -2.68
CA GLN A 129 5.19 0.38 -1.32
C GLN A 129 6.56 0.99 -1.13
N ILE A 130 6.61 2.16 -0.50
CA ILE A 130 7.87 2.82 -0.13
C ILE A 130 8.21 2.48 1.32
N SER A 131 9.44 2.00 1.53
CA SER A 131 9.96 1.77 2.87
C SER A 131 10.89 2.89 3.32
N ALA A 132 10.82 3.23 4.61
CA ALA A 132 11.68 4.24 5.21
C ALA A 132 13.11 3.74 5.42
N THR A 133 13.98 4.71 5.69
CA THR A 133 15.36 4.45 6.10
C THR A 133 15.35 3.76 7.46
N LYS A 134 16.05 2.62 7.57
CA LYS A 134 16.21 1.90 8.84
C LYS A 134 17.69 1.81 9.18
N ILE A 135 18.03 2.25 10.38
CA ILE A 135 19.37 2.10 10.97
C ILE A 135 19.23 1.12 12.12
N LYS A 136 20.08 0.10 12.16
CA LYS A 136 20.16 -0.87 13.25
C LYS A 136 21.61 -1.12 13.62
N SER A 137 21.85 -1.40 14.89
CA SER A 137 23.17 -1.87 15.34
C SER A 137 23.52 -3.18 14.64
N ASP A 138 24.79 -3.34 14.29
CA ASP A 138 25.33 -4.60 13.83
C ASP A 138 25.75 -5.46 15.02
N HIS A 139 25.31 -6.72 15.03
CA HIS A 139 25.55 -7.68 16.10
C HIS A 139 26.50 -8.81 15.69
N THR A 140 27.17 -8.70 14.54
CA THR A 140 28.12 -9.68 14.00
C THR A 140 29.45 -9.80 14.78
N GLY A 141 29.61 -9.11 15.92
CA GLY A 141 30.74 -9.26 16.83
C GLY A 141 31.91 -8.29 16.63
N VAL A 142 31.92 -7.51 15.55
CA VAL A 142 32.98 -6.49 15.28
C VAL A 142 32.51 -5.06 15.60
N GLY A 143 31.22 -4.89 15.91
CA GLY A 143 30.59 -3.57 16.06
C GLY A 143 30.40 -2.90 14.70
N GLY A 144 29.22 -2.33 14.48
CA GLY A 144 28.90 -1.70 13.19
C GLY A 144 27.48 -1.14 13.14
N LEU A 145 27.13 -0.55 12.00
CA LEU A 145 25.80 -0.01 11.72
C LEU A 145 25.28 -0.59 10.40
N ASN A 146 24.09 -1.20 10.45
CA ASN A 146 23.36 -1.63 9.27
C ASN A 146 22.40 -0.51 8.84
N LEU A 147 22.65 0.06 7.65
CA LEU A 147 21.82 1.09 7.04
C LEU A 147 21.04 0.52 5.86
N LYS A 148 19.71 0.56 5.92
CA LYS A 148 18.83 0.44 4.74
C LYS A 148 18.31 1.82 4.40
N SER A 149 18.70 2.34 3.25
CA SER A 149 18.39 3.68 2.73
C SER A 149 16.96 3.84 2.20
N GLY A 150 16.05 2.89 2.44
CA GLY A 150 14.68 2.93 1.93
C GLY A 150 14.55 2.40 0.51
N ASP A 151 13.48 1.64 0.30
CA ASP A 151 13.30 0.77 -0.87
C ASP A 151 11.91 0.95 -1.52
N ILE A 152 11.78 0.52 -2.77
CA ILE A 152 10.52 0.51 -3.53
C ILE A 152 10.15 -0.95 -3.80
N ILE A 153 9.06 -1.40 -3.20
CA ILE A 153 8.63 -2.79 -3.25
C ILE A 153 7.40 -2.89 -4.14
N GLY A 154 7.45 -3.70 -5.20
CA GLY A 154 6.26 -4.03 -5.99
C GLY A 154 5.30 -4.90 -5.18
N LEU A 155 4.00 -4.63 -5.29
CA LEU A 155 2.96 -5.36 -4.57
C LEU A 155 2.07 -6.15 -5.53
N GLU A 156 1.62 -7.31 -5.05
CA GLU A 156 0.52 -8.04 -5.66
C GLU A 156 -0.77 -7.21 -5.63
N SER A 157 -1.58 -7.34 -6.68
CA SER A 157 -2.80 -6.52 -6.85
C SER A 157 -3.78 -6.66 -5.69
N SER A 158 -3.93 -7.88 -5.15
CA SER A 158 -4.84 -8.14 -4.02
C SER A 158 -4.41 -7.40 -2.74
N TYR A 159 -3.11 -7.37 -2.45
CA TYR A 159 -2.57 -6.63 -1.31
C TYR A 159 -2.61 -5.12 -1.55
N GLY A 160 -2.25 -4.66 -2.76
CA GLY A 160 -2.35 -3.25 -3.13
C GLY A 160 -3.78 -2.70 -3.00
N ASN A 161 -4.79 -3.46 -3.44
CA ASN A 161 -6.20 -3.09 -3.27
C ASN A 161 -6.61 -3.05 -1.80
N PHE A 162 -6.10 -3.97 -0.99
CA PHE A 162 -6.32 -3.94 0.46
C PHE A 162 -5.74 -2.66 1.08
N LEU A 163 -4.49 -2.32 0.75
CA LEU A 163 -3.89 -1.07 1.21
C LEU A 163 -4.68 0.16 0.75
N ARG A 164 -5.17 0.19 -0.51
CA ARG A 164 -6.03 1.27 -1.03
C ARG A 164 -7.29 1.48 -0.19
N THR A 165 -7.80 0.42 0.43
CA THR A 165 -8.99 0.47 1.29
C THR A 165 -8.69 1.05 2.66
N ILE A 166 -7.51 0.76 3.21
CA ILE A 166 -7.15 1.13 4.59
C ILE A 166 -6.18 2.31 4.69
N TYR A 167 -5.75 2.88 3.55
CA TYR A 167 -4.88 4.05 3.47
C TYR A 167 -5.64 5.23 2.87
N LYS A 168 -5.23 6.45 3.26
CA LYS A 168 -5.83 7.68 2.76
C LYS A 168 -5.24 8.06 1.40
N LYS A 169 -6.09 8.36 0.41
CA LYS A 169 -5.63 9.01 -0.82
C LYS A 169 -5.19 10.45 -0.50
N GLN A 170 -4.00 10.82 -0.93
CA GLN A 170 -3.47 12.19 -0.84
C GLN A 170 -3.75 12.98 -2.11
#